data_AF-A0A2M8PCL5-F1
#
_entry.id   AF-A0A2M8PCL5-F1
#
_cell.length_a   1.000
_cell.length_b   1.000
_cell.length_c   1.000
_cell.angle_alpha   90.00
_cell.angle_beta   90.00
_cell.angle_gamma   90.00
#
_symmetry.space_group_name_H-M   'P 1'
#
loop_
_entity.id
_entity.type
_entity.pdbx_description
1 polymer ?
#
loop_
_entity_poly.entity_id
_entity_poly.type
_entity_poly.pdbx_seq_one_letter_code
_entity_poly.pdbx_strand_id
1 'polypeptide(L)'
;MISLWLSALWRAWLKARAYRLLPLAAILLAALLRFHALGAQSLWNDEGNTLRLIQRALPELLSAASRDIHPPLYYLLLKAWSALTGESEFALRAFSALSGILSVACAYALGAALFARGVGTLTAFLCALNTFSLYYSQEARMYAFLALMAALSMLCLVKWLESRRGLWLLALALCNAAGLYTHYAYPLNLAAQGALFLLWIAAKREWRALGLYLSANALTVALFLPQLPTALKQLSGWSQASREALPLVEQVGVIGAWLLYGSTFSRLNQALIILTLLSMALGATVGDWLRRPATAAPLWWRRAVPIAWLLIGVGAFLAFDLYRTENLKFLLPMQIAAALLIGRGLWLLWELGTANLVSLPEAMPRLIALLLGYGLLSTASQGITALYNDSAYARSDYRGLAAYIARQARQGDAVLLNAPNQIEVFTYYYKGDLPLYGVPEGLGGDDARTQRQVEAILAAHRRVFAIFWGEAERDPRRIVEQVLGERAFEIDTTWFGDVRLVRYAVIGALGPPRPIKA
;
A
#
# COMPACT_ATOMS: atom_id res chain seq x y z
N MET A 1 -0.63 28.93 48.28
CA MET A 1 0.41 27.89 48.00
C MET A 1 -0.19 26.52 47.70
N ILE A 2 -1.14 26.00 48.49
CA ILE A 2 -1.74 24.65 48.29
C ILE A 2 -2.48 24.51 46.94
N SER A 3 -3.18 25.54 46.46
CA SER A 3 -3.88 25.53 45.15
C SER A 3 -2.94 25.46 43.93
N LEU A 4 -1.77 26.08 44.01
CA LEU A 4 -0.74 26.02 42.96
C LEU A 4 -0.08 24.64 42.90
N TRP A 5 0.11 24.01 44.06
CA TRP A 5 0.64 22.64 44.16
C TRP A 5 -0.36 21.58 43.65
N LEU A 6 -1.63 21.67 44.05
CA LEU A 6 -2.68 20.76 43.58
C LEU A 6 -2.92 20.90 42.06
N SER A 7 -2.89 22.12 41.52
CA SER A 7 -3.00 22.33 40.06
C SER A 7 -1.77 21.86 39.29
N ALA A 8 -0.57 21.91 39.86
CA ALA A 8 0.63 21.33 39.26
C ALA A 8 0.57 19.79 39.24
N LEU A 9 0.16 19.15 40.33
CA LEU A 9 -0.02 17.70 40.43
C LEU A 9 -1.14 17.21 39.49
N TRP A 10 -2.25 17.93 39.41
CA TRP A 10 -3.34 17.65 38.47
C TRP A 10 -2.88 17.77 37.00
N ARG A 11 -2.12 18.81 36.65
CA ARG A 11 -1.53 18.98 35.31
C ARG A 11 -0.52 17.87 34.99
N ALA A 12 0.30 17.46 35.96
CA ALA A 12 1.25 16.36 35.79
C ALA A 12 0.54 15.02 35.59
N TRP A 13 -0.54 14.77 36.34
CA TRP A 13 -1.38 13.58 36.23
C TRP A 13 -2.12 13.52 34.88
N LEU A 14 -2.73 14.63 34.44
CA LEU A 14 -3.36 14.75 33.12
C LEU A 14 -2.34 14.52 31.99
N LYS A 15 -1.15 15.11 32.08
CA LYS A 15 -0.05 14.85 31.13
C LYS A 15 0.33 13.37 31.10
N ALA A 16 0.55 12.76 32.26
CA ALA A 16 0.91 11.35 32.36
C ALA A 16 -0.16 10.42 31.74
N ARG A 17 -1.43 10.74 31.92
CA ARG A 17 -2.56 10.00 31.33
C ARG A 17 -2.66 10.23 29.82
N ALA A 18 -2.54 11.48 29.35
CA ALA A 18 -2.50 11.83 27.94
C ALA A 18 -1.37 11.11 27.18
N TYR A 19 -0.18 10.97 27.79
CA TYR A 19 0.93 10.20 27.20
C TYR A 19 0.65 8.71 26.99
N ARG A 20 -0.36 8.15 27.65
CA ARG A 20 -0.79 6.76 27.46
C ARG A 20 -2.03 6.66 26.57
N LEU A 21 -2.98 7.58 26.73
CA LEU A 21 -4.26 7.56 26.03
C LEU A 21 -4.16 8.00 24.57
N LEU A 22 -3.33 8.98 24.23
CA LEU A 22 -3.23 9.49 22.86
C LEU A 22 -2.63 8.48 21.86
N PRO A 23 -1.54 7.75 22.18
CA PRO A 23 -1.06 6.67 21.30
C PRO A 23 -2.12 5.58 21.10
N LEU A 24 -2.84 5.20 22.17
CA LEU A 24 -3.92 4.23 22.08
C LEU A 24 -5.05 4.76 21.18
N ALA A 25 -5.43 6.04 21.32
CA ALA A 25 -6.42 6.68 20.45
C ALA A 25 -5.99 6.67 18.98
N ALA A 26 -4.71 6.92 18.68
CA ALA A 26 -4.19 6.82 17.31
C ALA A 26 -4.29 5.40 16.74
N ILE A 27 -3.98 4.37 17.55
CA ILE A 27 -4.09 2.96 17.16
C ILE A 27 -5.55 2.54 16.99
N LEU A 28 -6.45 2.96 17.88
CA LEU A 28 -7.89 2.69 17.78
C LEU A 28 -8.49 3.39 16.57
N LEU A 29 -8.08 4.63 16.28
CA LEU A 29 -8.47 5.35 15.07
C LEU A 29 -7.97 4.62 13.82
N ALA A 30 -6.72 4.15 13.81
CA ALA A 30 -6.17 3.35 12.72
C ALA A 30 -6.99 2.07 12.51
N ALA A 31 -7.41 1.40 13.58
CA ALA A 31 -8.26 0.21 13.52
C ALA A 31 -9.65 0.53 12.99
N LEU A 32 -10.31 1.56 13.52
CA LEU A 32 -11.63 1.99 13.07
C LEU A 32 -11.63 2.31 11.57
N LEU A 33 -10.65 3.07 11.09
CA LEU A 33 -10.56 3.43 9.67
C LEU A 33 -10.26 2.21 8.79
N ARG A 34 -9.35 1.32 9.21
CA ARG A 34 -8.95 0.15 8.41
C ARG A 34 -10.01 -0.95 8.37
N PHE A 35 -10.87 -1.07 9.38
CA PHE A 35 -11.99 -2.00 9.39
C PHE A 35 -13.31 -1.40 8.87
N HIS A 36 -13.38 -0.07 8.69
CA HIS A 36 -14.55 0.58 8.11
C HIS A 36 -14.79 0.10 6.67
N ALA A 37 -15.99 -0.37 6.38
CA ALA A 37 -16.42 -0.82 5.04
C ALA A 37 -15.50 -1.88 4.37
N LEU A 38 -14.74 -2.65 5.16
CA LEU A 38 -13.66 -3.51 4.66
C LEU A 38 -14.12 -4.57 3.65
N GLY A 39 -15.34 -5.11 3.80
CA GLY A 39 -15.96 -6.07 2.87
C GLY A 39 -16.99 -5.46 1.90
N ALA A 40 -17.15 -4.13 1.90
CA ALA A 40 -18.24 -3.49 1.16
C ALA A 40 -18.04 -3.59 -0.35
N GLN A 41 -16.83 -3.27 -0.83
CA GLN A 41 -16.47 -3.36 -2.25
C GLN A 41 -16.08 -4.78 -2.65
N SER A 42 -16.36 -5.13 -3.90
CA SER A 42 -15.93 -6.37 -4.54
C SER A 42 -14.40 -6.54 -4.49
N LEU A 43 -13.92 -7.78 -4.52
CA LEU A 43 -12.52 -8.06 -4.87
C LEU A 43 -12.29 -7.54 -6.28
N TRP A 44 -11.20 -6.82 -6.49
CA TRP A 44 -10.74 -6.47 -7.83
C TRP A 44 -9.76 -7.53 -8.35
N ASN A 45 -9.35 -7.40 -9.61
CA ASN A 45 -8.58 -8.39 -10.34
C ASN A 45 -7.37 -8.94 -9.56
N ASP A 46 -6.55 -8.07 -8.98
CA ASP A 46 -5.36 -8.44 -8.22
C ASP A 46 -5.67 -9.23 -6.93
N GLU A 47 -6.76 -8.89 -6.24
CA GLU A 47 -7.20 -9.61 -5.04
C GLU A 47 -7.81 -10.97 -5.39
N GLY A 48 -8.53 -11.08 -6.51
CA GLY A 48 -9.02 -12.36 -7.02
C GLY A 48 -7.87 -13.31 -7.39
N ASN A 49 -6.81 -12.77 -8.00
CA ASN A 49 -5.58 -13.53 -8.26
C ASN A 49 -4.91 -14.01 -6.98
N THR A 50 -4.80 -13.15 -5.96
CA THR A 50 -4.35 -13.55 -4.62
C THR A 50 -5.20 -14.71 -4.07
N LEU A 51 -6.53 -14.58 -4.09
CA LEU A 51 -7.45 -15.60 -3.59
C LEU A 51 -7.25 -16.94 -4.32
N ARG A 52 -7.21 -16.90 -5.65
CA ARG A 52 -7.06 -18.13 -6.43
C ARG A 52 -5.68 -18.77 -6.23
N LEU A 53 -4.64 -17.99 -5.92
CA LEU A 53 -3.33 -18.53 -5.58
C LEU A 53 -3.35 -19.29 -4.24
N ILE A 54 -3.99 -18.72 -3.21
CA ILE A 54 -4.04 -19.33 -1.86
C ILE A 54 -4.92 -20.57 -1.80
N GLN A 55 -5.88 -20.72 -2.73
CA GLN A 55 -6.71 -21.92 -2.86
C GLN A 55 -5.95 -23.13 -3.42
N ARG A 56 -4.78 -22.93 -4.04
CA ARG A 56 -3.96 -24.04 -4.58
C ARG A 56 -3.37 -24.90 -3.48
N ALA A 57 -3.00 -26.13 -3.84
CA ALA A 57 -2.17 -26.97 -2.96
C ALA A 57 -0.82 -26.29 -2.72
N LEU A 58 -0.17 -26.56 -1.59
CA LEU A 58 1.07 -25.85 -1.20
C LEU A 58 2.19 -25.94 -2.27
N PRO A 59 2.47 -27.11 -2.90
CA PRO A 59 3.48 -27.18 -3.97
C PRO A 59 3.12 -26.34 -5.19
N GLU A 60 1.83 -26.31 -5.56
CA GLU A 60 1.32 -25.52 -6.68
C GLU A 60 1.38 -24.01 -6.39
N LEU A 61 1.09 -23.60 -5.15
CA LEU A 61 1.23 -22.22 -4.70
C LEU A 61 2.68 -21.77 -4.81
N LEU A 62 3.63 -22.54 -4.28
CA LEU A 62 5.06 -22.21 -4.34
C LEU A 62 5.56 -22.17 -5.80
N SER A 63 5.11 -23.12 -6.63
CA SER A 63 5.40 -23.16 -8.06
C SER A 63 4.78 -21.97 -8.82
N ALA A 64 3.58 -21.54 -8.44
CA ALA A 64 2.93 -20.38 -9.04
C ALA A 64 3.57 -19.06 -8.60
N ALA A 65 3.85 -18.91 -7.30
CA ALA A 65 4.52 -17.73 -6.75
C ALA A 65 5.95 -17.56 -7.30
N SER A 66 6.65 -18.63 -7.66
CA SER A 66 7.96 -18.50 -8.33
C SER A 66 7.88 -17.97 -9.76
N ARG A 67 6.70 -18.08 -10.39
CA ARG A 67 6.41 -17.48 -11.71
C ARG A 67 5.74 -16.11 -11.60
N ASP A 68 5.33 -15.70 -10.40
CA ASP A 68 4.73 -14.40 -10.12
C ASP A 68 5.82 -13.33 -9.90
N ILE A 69 5.43 -12.06 -10.00
CA ILE A 69 6.24 -10.89 -9.68
C ILE A 69 6.36 -10.66 -8.16
N HIS A 70 5.74 -11.50 -7.34
CA HIS A 70 5.74 -11.38 -5.88
C HIS A 70 6.21 -12.67 -5.19
N PRO A 71 7.13 -12.57 -4.21
CA PRO A 71 7.59 -13.73 -3.46
C PRO A 71 6.51 -14.30 -2.49
N PRO A 72 6.68 -15.54 -2.02
CA PRO A 72 5.56 -16.36 -1.55
C PRO A 72 5.03 -16.05 -0.15
N LEU A 73 5.73 -15.30 0.72
CA LEU A 73 5.39 -15.26 2.15
C LEU A 73 4.00 -14.71 2.42
N TYR A 74 3.61 -13.62 1.75
CA TYR A 74 2.29 -13.05 1.94
C TYR A 74 1.19 -14.06 1.62
N TYR A 75 1.33 -14.79 0.51
CA TYR A 75 0.36 -15.80 0.09
C TYR A 75 0.31 -16.98 1.06
N LEU A 76 1.45 -17.42 1.58
CA LEU A 76 1.51 -18.48 2.59
C LEU A 76 0.82 -18.09 3.89
N LEU A 77 1.07 -16.87 4.37
CA LEU A 77 0.44 -16.34 5.58
C LEU A 77 -1.06 -16.14 5.37
N LEU A 78 -1.46 -15.61 4.21
CA LEU A 78 -2.87 -15.40 3.88
C LEU A 78 -3.61 -16.73 3.72
N LYS A 79 -2.99 -17.77 3.16
CA LYS A 79 -3.56 -19.13 3.11
C LYS A 79 -3.81 -19.70 4.52
N ALA A 80 -2.84 -19.55 5.42
CA ALA A 80 -3.01 -19.98 6.80
C ALA A 80 -4.09 -19.17 7.52
N TRP A 81 -4.15 -17.86 7.26
CA TRP A 81 -5.17 -16.96 7.80
C TRP A 81 -6.58 -17.28 7.28
N SER A 82 -6.73 -17.54 5.98
CA SER A 82 -8.04 -17.86 5.38
C SER A 82 -8.57 -19.21 5.84
N ALA A 83 -7.69 -20.16 6.14
CA ALA A 83 -8.10 -21.43 6.76
C ALA A 83 -8.75 -21.23 8.15
N LEU A 84 -8.43 -20.14 8.86
CA LEU A 84 -8.98 -19.83 10.18
C LEU A 84 -10.18 -18.86 10.12
N THR A 85 -10.22 -17.99 9.12
CA THR A 85 -11.17 -16.85 9.08
C THR A 85 -12.13 -16.88 7.90
N GLY A 86 -11.92 -17.79 6.95
CA GLY A 86 -12.67 -17.89 5.70
C GLY A 86 -12.09 -17.05 4.56
N GLU A 87 -12.79 -17.08 3.42
CA GLU A 87 -12.38 -16.44 2.16
C GLU A 87 -13.35 -15.31 1.75
N SER A 88 -14.06 -14.70 2.70
CA SER A 88 -14.85 -13.49 2.42
C SER A 88 -13.93 -12.29 2.16
N GLU A 89 -14.44 -11.26 1.47
CA GLU A 89 -13.66 -10.05 1.20
C GLU A 89 -13.18 -9.39 2.50
N PHE A 90 -14.04 -9.39 3.52
CA PHE A 90 -13.68 -8.93 4.85
C PHE A 90 -12.54 -9.76 5.45
N ALA A 91 -12.64 -11.10 5.44
CA ALA A 91 -11.66 -11.98 6.05
C ALA A 91 -10.28 -11.85 5.41
N LEU A 92 -10.22 -11.82 4.07
CA LEU A 92 -8.97 -11.70 3.33
C LEU A 92 -8.29 -10.35 3.58
N ARG A 93 -9.05 -9.25 3.50
CA ARG A 93 -8.51 -7.90 3.73
C ARG A 93 -8.17 -7.64 5.20
N ALA A 94 -8.80 -8.34 6.15
CA ALA A 94 -8.51 -8.19 7.58
C ALA A 94 -7.05 -8.48 7.92
N PHE A 95 -6.39 -9.41 7.22
CA PHE A 95 -4.96 -9.68 7.40
C PHE A 95 -4.10 -8.44 7.10
N SER A 96 -4.36 -7.77 5.98
CA SER A 96 -3.68 -6.54 5.60
C SER A 96 -4.07 -5.36 6.48
N ALA A 97 -5.33 -5.28 6.91
CA ALA A 97 -5.81 -4.24 7.82
C ALA A 97 -5.07 -4.31 9.16
N LEU A 98 -4.93 -5.51 9.73
CA LEU A 98 -4.14 -5.76 10.94
C LEU A 98 -2.66 -5.39 10.73
N SER A 99 -2.09 -5.74 9.59
CA SER A 99 -0.71 -5.34 9.24
C SER A 99 -0.54 -3.82 9.19
N GLY A 100 -1.53 -3.10 8.66
CA GLY A 100 -1.57 -1.64 8.66
C GLY A 100 -1.67 -1.04 10.06
N ILE A 101 -2.50 -1.60 10.95
CA ILE A 101 -2.64 -1.16 12.35
C ILE A 101 -1.31 -1.36 13.09
N LEU A 102 -0.68 -2.53 12.92
CA LEU A 102 0.61 -2.81 13.53
C LEU A 102 1.72 -1.91 12.98
N SER A 103 1.64 -1.51 11.70
CA SER A 103 2.57 -0.54 11.11
C SER A 103 2.46 0.82 11.80
N VAL A 104 1.24 1.29 12.10
CA VAL A 104 1.00 2.51 12.89
C VAL A 104 1.57 2.39 14.30
N ALA A 105 1.40 1.24 14.96
CA ALA A 105 2.00 1.00 16.28
C ALA A 105 3.54 1.00 16.24
N CYS A 106 4.14 0.45 15.18
CA CYS A 106 5.59 0.51 14.97
C CYS A 106 6.07 1.94 14.70
N ALA A 107 5.31 2.73 13.94
CA ALA A 107 5.59 4.14 13.70
C ALA A 107 5.59 4.96 15.00
N TYR A 108 4.61 4.71 15.90
CA TYR A 108 4.62 5.25 17.26
C TYR A 108 5.90 4.87 18.01
N ALA A 109 6.22 3.57 18.04
CA ALA A 109 7.37 3.05 18.78
C ALA A 109 8.70 3.63 18.27
N LEU A 110 8.84 3.80 16.94
CA LEU A 110 9.99 4.44 16.31
C LEU A 110 10.12 5.91 16.71
N GLY A 111 9.05 6.70 16.60
CA GLY A 111 9.08 8.12 16.97
C GLY A 111 9.38 8.32 18.46
N ALA A 112 8.83 7.44 19.31
CA ALA A 112 9.09 7.43 20.75
C ALA A 112 10.53 7.00 21.11
N ALA A 113 11.11 6.04 20.38
CA ALA A 113 12.48 5.58 20.61
C ALA A 113 13.52 6.60 20.12
N LEU A 114 13.33 7.14 18.92
CA LEU A 114 14.25 8.09 18.31
C LEU A 114 14.20 9.46 19.02
N PHE A 115 13.01 9.95 19.34
CA PHE A 115 12.86 11.33 19.79
C PHE A 115 12.13 11.41 21.13
N ALA A 116 10.79 11.43 21.10
CA ALA A 116 9.95 11.58 22.27
C ALA A 116 8.60 10.92 22.04
N ARG A 117 7.90 10.54 23.12
CA ARG A 117 6.56 9.95 23.04
C ARG A 117 5.59 10.82 22.23
N GLY A 118 5.67 12.14 22.36
CA GLY A 118 4.87 13.08 21.57
C GLY A 118 5.11 12.99 20.06
N VAL A 119 6.39 12.85 19.65
CA VAL A 119 6.73 12.60 18.24
C VAL A 119 6.14 11.28 17.76
N GLY A 120 6.26 10.22 18.57
CA GLY A 120 5.63 8.93 18.30
C GLY A 120 4.11 9.08 18.11
N THR A 121 3.42 9.77 19.02
CA THR A 121 1.97 10.01 18.93
C THR A 121 1.59 10.73 17.64
N LEU A 122 2.27 11.83 17.31
CA LEU A 122 1.99 12.60 16.09
C LEU A 122 2.26 11.76 14.84
N THR A 123 3.38 11.01 14.80
CA THR A 123 3.70 10.08 13.72
C THR A 123 2.60 9.04 13.53
N ALA A 124 2.08 8.49 14.63
CA ALA A 124 1.00 7.50 14.58
C ALA A 124 -0.30 8.07 14.01
N PHE A 125 -0.70 9.28 14.41
CA PHE A 125 -1.87 9.94 13.82
C PHE A 125 -1.69 10.22 12.33
N LEU A 126 -0.51 10.70 11.92
CA LEU A 126 -0.20 10.95 10.51
C LEU A 126 -0.28 9.67 9.67
N CYS A 127 0.27 8.56 10.15
CA CYS A 127 0.15 7.25 9.48
C CYS A 127 -1.27 6.65 9.54
N ALA A 128 -2.02 6.89 10.63
CA ALA A 128 -3.38 6.38 10.79
C ALA A 128 -4.33 7.02 9.78
N LEU A 129 -4.18 8.32 9.53
CA LEU A 129 -5.06 9.17 8.72
C LEU A 129 -4.65 9.29 7.24
N ASN A 130 -3.40 8.97 6.90
CA ASN A 130 -2.90 9.09 5.52
C ASN A 130 -3.59 8.05 4.61
N THR A 131 -4.24 8.53 3.54
CA THR A 131 -5.05 7.68 2.66
C THR A 131 -4.24 6.71 1.81
N PHE A 132 -2.95 6.99 1.57
CA PHE A 132 -2.04 6.04 0.94
C PHE A 132 -1.81 4.81 1.86
N SER A 133 -1.57 5.03 3.16
CA SER A 133 -1.49 3.92 4.14
C SER A 133 -2.83 3.20 4.31
N LEU A 134 -3.93 3.94 4.35
CA LEU A 134 -5.27 3.39 4.54
C LEU A 134 -5.70 2.51 3.36
N TYR A 135 -5.57 3.01 2.13
CA TYR A 135 -5.99 2.31 0.91
C TYR A 135 -5.34 0.91 0.81
N TYR A 136 -4.01 0.85 0.92
CA TYR A 136 -3.26 -0.41 0.84
C TYR A 136 -3.40 -1.30 2.09
N SER A 137 -3.93 -0.78 3.20
CA SER A 137 -4.33 -1.60 4.35
C SER A 137 -5.67 -2.31 4.11
N GLN A 138 -6.49 -1.85 3.16
CA GLN A 138 -7.79 -2.44 2.83
C GLN A 138 -7.76 -3.31 1.57
N GLU A 139 -6.59 -3.80 1.17
CA GLU A 139 -6.44 -4.74 0.08
C GLU A 139 -5.92 -6.08 0.58
N ALA A 140 -6.42 -7.19 0.05
CA ALA A 140 -5.86 -8.53 0.17
C ALA A 140 -4.59 -8.65 -0.69
N ARG A 141 -3.64 -7.73 -0.45
CA ARG A 141 -2.34 -7.59 -1.11
C ARG A 141 -1.25 -7.32 -0.07
N MET A 142 0.00 -7.55 -0.47
CA MET A 142 1.17 -7.60 0.43
C MET A 142 1.67 -6.26 0.96
N TYR A 143 1.21 -5.12 0.42
CA TYR A 143 1.84 -3.83 0.66
C TYR A 143 1.77 -3.37 2.12
N ALA A 144 0.65 -3.57 2.82
CA ALA A 144 0.56 -3.27 4.25
C ALA A 144 1.48 -4.15 5.10
N PHE A 145 1.62 -5.43 4.75
CA PHE A 145 2.56 -6.35 5.42
C PHE A 145 4.02 -5.98 5.12
N LEU A 146 4.31 -5.50 3.90
CA LEU A 146 5.61 -4.97 3.52
C LEU A 146 6.00 -3.76 4.38
N ALA A 147 5.08 -2.81 4.56
CA ALA A 147 5.27 -1.65 5.43
C ALA A 147 5.49 -2.07 6.89
N LEU A 148 4.78 -3.09 7.37
CA LEU A 148 4.97 -3.64 8.72
C LEU A 148 6.39 -4.21 8.90
N MET A 149 6.84 -5.08 7.99
CA MET A 149 8.17 -5.67 8.04
C MET A 149 9.28 -4.61 7.93
N ALA A 150 9.06 -3.54 7.15
CA ALA A 150 9.99 -2.43 7.06
C ALA A 150 10.05 -1.60 8.35
N ALA A 151 8.90 -1.31 8.96
CA ALA A 151 8.83 -0.59 10.23
C ALA A 151 9.42 -1.38 11.40
N LEU A 152 9.11 -2.68 11.49
CA LEU A 152 9.63 -3.58 12.52
C LEU A 152 11.14 -3.75 12.41
N SER A 153 11.66 -3.98 11.19
CA SER A 153 13.11 -4.08 10.98
C SER A 153 13.83 -2.78 11.33
N MET A 154 13.30 -1.61 10.93
CA MET A 154 13.87 -0.32 11.32
C MET A 154 13.84 -0.13 12.85
N LEU A 155 12.75 -0.52 13.52
CA LEU A 155 12.64 -0.47 14.98
C LEU A 155 13.67 -1.40 15.65
N CYS A 156 13.85 -2.61 15.13
CA CYS A 156 14.83 -3.57 15.62
C CYS A 156 16.26 -3.03 15.45
N LEU A 157 16.58 -2.43 14.30
CA LEU A 157 17.87 -1.77 14.07
C LEU A 157 18.10 -0.67 15.10
N VAL A 158 17.14 0.24 15.30
CA VAL A 158 17.23 1.32 16.30
C VAL A 158 17.43 0.75 17.70
N LYS A 159 16.64 -0.25 18.11
CA LYS A 159 16.73 -0.86 19.44
C LYS A 159 18.03 -1.61 19.67
N TRP A 160 18.57 -2.25 18.63
CA TRP A 160 19.88 -2.88 18.69
C TRP A 160 21.01 -1.85 18.80
N LEU A 161 20.95 -0.75 18.04
CA LEU A 161 21.91 0.35 18.16
C LEU A 161 21.91 1.00 19.55
N GLU A 162 20.76 1.03 20.23
CA GLU A 162 20.63 1.55 21.60
C GLU A 162 21.12 0.58 22.68
N SER A 163 20.78 -0.70 22.57
CA SER A 163 20.88 -1.66 23.68
C SER A 163 21.89 -2.78 23.47
N ARG A 164 22.36 -2.99 22.23
CA ARG A 164 23.24 -4.10 21.82
C ARG A 164 22.72 -5.51 22.10
N ARG A 165 21.46 -5.67 22.50
CA ARG A 165 20.88 -6.99 22.79
C ARG A 165 20.76 -7.80 21.50
N GLY A 166 21.33 -9.01 21.50
CA GLY A 166 21.32 -9.91 20.34
C GLY A 166 19.91 -10.28 19.84
N LEU A 167 18.90 -10.26 20.71
CA LEU A 167 17.50 -10.48 20.33
C LEU A 167 17.02 -9.50 19.26
N TRP A 168 17.37 -8.21 19.38
CA TRP A 168 16.99 -7.21 18.38
C TRP A 168 17.71 -7.41 17.06
N LEU A 169 18.95 -7.90 17.10
CA LEU A 169 19.72 -8.21 15.91
C LEU A 169 19.17 -9.44 15.17
N LEU A 170 18.78 -10.47 15.91
CA LEU A 170 18.08 -11.64 15.36
C LEU A 170 16.73 -11.23 14.77
N ALA A 171 15.94 -10.45 15.52
CA ALA A 171 14.65 -9.94 15.04
C ALA A 171 14.81 -9.09 13.78
N LEU A 172 15.86 -8.26 13.69
CA LEU A 172 16.20 -7.50 12.48
C LEU A 172 16.44 -8.45 11.30
N ALA A 173 17.27 -9.48 11.47
CA ALA A 173 17.57 -10.43 10.40
C ALA A 173 16.31 -11.18 9.91
N LEU A 174 15.45 -11.61 10.84
CA LEU A 174 14.20 -12.30 10.53
C LEU A 174 13.18 -11.39 9.85
N CYS A 175 12.99 -10.14 10.33
CA CYS A 175 12.10 -9.17 9.69
C CYS A 175 12.59 -8.82 8.29
N ASN A 176 13.91 -8.68 8.10
CA ASN A 176 14.50 -8.40 6.80
C ASN A 176 14.29 -9.57 5.82
N ALA A 177 14.48 -10.81 6.28
CA ALA A 177 14.20 -12.00 5.47
C ALA A 177 12.70 -12.07 5.11
N ALA A 178 11.81 -11.87 6.08
CA ALA A 178 10.37 -11.83 5.84
C ALA A 178 9.98 -10.73 4.84
N GLY A 179 10.59 -9.54 4.93
CA GLY A 179 10.41 -8.46 3.97
C GLY A 179 10.81 -8.85 2.54
N LEU A 180 11.98 -9.47 2.37
CA LEU A 180 12.44 -9.98 1.06
C LEU A 180 11.50 -11.06 0.50
N TYR A 181 10.96 -11.94 1.35
CA TYR A 181 9.96 -12.92 0.94
C TYR A 181 8.55 -12.33 0.74
N THR A 182 8.33 -11.06 1.06
CA THR A 182 7.06 -10.35 0.87
C THR A 182 7.03 -9.59 -0.44
N HIS A 183 8.10 -8.86 -0.78
CA HIS A 183 8.14 -8.06 -2.01
C HIS A 183 9.57 -7.79 -2.50
N TYR A 184 9.78 -7.83 -3.82
CA TYR A 184 11.10 -7.57 -4.43
C TYR A 184 11.57 -6.11 -4.36
N ALA A 185 10.72 -5.19 -3.91
CA ALA A 185 11.09 -3.80 -3.60
C ALA A 185 11.61 -3.61 -2.16
N TYR A 186 11.57 -4.65 -1.30
CA TYR A 186 12.12 -4.57 0.05
C TYR A 186 13.63 -4.20 0.13
N PRO A 187 14.49 -4.50 -0.87
CA PRO A 187 15.87 -3.99 -0.89
C PRO A 187 15.99 -2.47 -0.76
N LEU A 188 14.98 -1.68 -1.14
CA LEU A 188 14.95 -0.23 -0.87
C LEU A 188 15.07 0.07 0.64
N ASN A 189 14.40 -0.73 1.48
CA ASN A 189 14.49 -0.62 2.93
C ASN A 189 15.85 -1.11 3.46
N LEU A 190 16.42 -2.17 2.89
CA LEU A 190 17.76 -2.65 3.26
C LEU A 190 18.84 -1.62 2.92
N ALA A 191 18.74 -0.96 1.76
CA ALA A 191 19.65 0.11 1.36
C ALA A 191 19.60 1.28 2.35
N ALA A 192 18.41 1.68 2.79
CA ALA A 192 18.24 2.68 3.85
C ALA A 192 18.89 2.24 5.17
N GLN A 193 18.64 1.02 5.64
CA GLN A 193 19.27 0.48 6.85
C GLN A 193 20.80 0.45 6.75
N GLY A 194 21.33 0.02 5.60
CA GLY A 194 22.76 -0.05 5.32
C GLY A 194 23.40 1.33 5.34
N ALA A 195 22.81 2.31 4.63
CA ALA A 195 23.29 3.69 4.63
C ALA A 195 23.29 4.29 6.05
N LEU A 196 22.22 4.07 6.81
CA LEU A 196 22.15 4.49 8.22
C LEU A 196 23.21 3.85 9.08
N PHE A 197 23.41 2.54 8.94
CA PHE A 197 24.41 1.82 9.69
C PHE A 197 25.81 2.31 9.36
N LEU A 198 26.11 2.54 8.07
CA LEU A 198 27.38 3.10 7.58
C LEU A 198 27.67 4.47 8.19
N LEU A 199 26.69 5.38 8.14
CA LEU A 199 26.81 6.70 8.77
C LEU A 199 27.06 6.56 10.28
N TRP A 200 26.32 5.67 10.95
CA TRP A 200 26.43 5.43 12.37
C TRP A 200 27.81 4.85 12.76
N ILE A 201 28.31 3.84 12.03
CA ILE A 201 29.61 3.21 12.31
C ILE A 201 30.78 4.16 12.00
N ALA A 202 30.67 5.00 10.97
CA ALA A 202 31.70 5.99 10.65
C ALA A 202 31.93 6.97 11.81
N ALA A 203 30.86 7.35 12.53
CA ALA A 203 30.96 8.24 13.68
C ALA A 203 31.36 7.54 14.98
N LYS A 204 30.94 6.28 15.18
CA LYS A 204 31.16 5.54 16.44
C LYS A 204 32.40 4.66 16.46
N ARG A 205 32.89 4.26 15.28
CA ARG A 205 34.09 3.40 15.07
C ARG A 205 34.06 2.08 15.87
N GLU A 206 32.87 1.55 16.13
CA GLU A 206 32.67 0.29 16.88
C GLU A 206 32.73 -0.94 15.95
N TRP A 207 33.92 -1.37 15.53
CA TRP A 207 34.09 -2.45 14.53
C TRP A 207 33.43 -3.79 14.91
N ARG A 208 33.28 -4.09 16.21
CA ARG A 208 32.49 -5.26 16.65
C ARG A 208 31.03 -5.16 16.22
N ALA A 209 30.44 -3.98 16.25
CA ALA A 209 29.07 -3.76 15.76
C ALA A 209 28.99 -3.97 14.25
N LEU A 210 30.02 -3.61 13.48
CA LEU A 210 30.08 -3.93 12.05
C LEU A 210 30.02 -5.44 11.81
N GLY A 211 30.85 -6.23 12.49
CA GLY A 211 30.82 -7.69 12.35
C GLY A 211 29.46 -8.31 12.69
N LEU A 212 28.79 -7.80 13.74
CA LEU A 212 27.44 -8.22 14.13
C LEU A 212 26.35 -7.80 13.13
N TYR A 213 26.44 -6.60 12.57
CA TYR A 213 25.50 -6.15 11.55
C TYR A 213 25.68 -6.95 10.26
N LEU A 214 26.92 -7.23 9.86
CA LEU A 214 27.23 -8.08 8.71
C LEU A 214 26.73 -9.51 8.93
N SER A 215 26.87 -10.07 10.13
CA SER A 215 26.34 -11.42 10.41
C SER A 215 24.81 -11.48 10.37
N ALA A 216 24.12 -10.42 10.80
CA ALA A 216 22.67 -10.33 10.67
C ALA A 216 22.22 -10.27 9.21
N ASN A 217 22.90 -9.49 8.37
CA ASN A 217 22.61 -9.44 6.93
C ASN A 217 22.99 -10.75 6.23
N ALA A 218 24.08 -11.41 6.63
CA ALA A 218 24.45 -12.73 6.12
C ALA A 218 23.36 -13.76 6.47
N LEU A 219 22.79 -13.72 7.68
CA LEU A 219 21.65 -14.54 8.05
C LEU A 219 20.40 -14.23 7.20
N THR A 220 20.08 -12.95 6.98
CA THR A 220 18.99 -12.55 6.08
C THR A 220 19.18 -13.13 4.67
N VAL A 221 20.37 -13.01 4.09
CA VAL A 221 20.67 -13.54 2.75
C VAL A 221 20.63 -15.06 2.75
N ALA A 222 21.17 -15.73 3.77
CA ALA A 222 21.13 -17.19 3.89
C ALA A 222 19.68 -17.71 3.95
N LEU A 223 18.80 -17.03 4.69
CA LEU A 223 17.38 -17.37 4.76
C LEU A 223 16.65 -17.13 3.42
N PHE A 224 17.05 -16.11 2.67
CA PHE A 224 16.46 -15.78 1.36
C PHE A 224 17.08 -16.55 0.19
N LEU A 225 18.19 -17.26 0.42
CA LEU A 225 18.95 -17.97 -0.60
C LEU A 225 18.10 -18.90 -1.49
N PRO A 226 17.10 -19.66 -0.96
CA PRO A 226 16.24 -20.49 -1.80
C PRO A 226 15.42 -19.72 -2.84
N GLN A 227 15.04 -18.47 -2.55
CA GLN A 227 14.23 -17.62 -3.44
C GLN A 227 15.10 -16.71 -4.34
N LEU A 228 16.39 -16.57 -4.03
CA LEU A 228 17.29 -15.64 -4.73
C LEU A 228 17.39 -15.90 -6.24
N PRO A 229 17.53 -17.14 -6.75
CA PRO A 229 17.58 -17.38 -8.20
C PRO A 229 16.30 -16.92 -8.92
N THR A 230 15.15 -17.19 -8.32
CA THR A 230 13.85 -16.74 -8.80
C THR A 230 13.76 -15.22 -8.81
N ALA A 231 14.20 -14.57 -7.74
CA ALA A 231 14.22 -13.11 -7.63
C ALA A 231 15.06 -12.47 -8.75
N LEU A 232 16.26 -13.00 -9.02
CA LEU A 232 17.12 -12.50 -10.10
C LEU A 232 16.47 -12.67 -11.49
N LYS A 233 15.79 -13.80 -11.72
CA LYS A 233 15.04 -14.03 -12.97
C LYS A 233 13.87 -13.06 -13.13
N GLN A 234 13.10 -12.82 -12.07
CA GLN A 234 11.96 -11.90 -12.12
C GLN A 234 12.41 -10.44 -12.31
N LEU A 235 13.47 -10.03 -11.61
CA LEU A 235 14.02 -8.68 -11.73
C LEU A 235 14.65 -8.40 -13.10
N SER A 236 15.24 -9.40 -13.76
CA SER A 236 15.79 -9.25 -15.12
C SER A 236 14.71 -9.25 -16.20
N GLY A 237 13.57 -9.89 -15.96
CA GLY A 237 12.41 -9.89 -16.86
C GLY A 237 11.47 -8.70 -16.67
N TRP A 238 11.63 -7.91 -15.60
CA TRP A 238 10.87 -6.67 -15.40
C TRP A 238 11.25 -5.66 -16.47
N SER A 239 10.32 -5.41 -17.40
CA SER A 239 10.46 -4.35 -18.41
C SER A 239 10.67 -3.01 -17.72
N GLN A 240 11.74 -2.27 -18.07
CA GLN A 240 12.01 -0.94 -17.56
C GLN A 240 10.77 -0.05 -17.70
N ALA A 241 10.48 0.70 -16.66
CA ALA A 241 9.16 1.21 -16.40
C ALA A 241 8.84 2.49 -17.16
N SER A 242 9.04 2.57 -18.48
CA SER A 242 8.66 3.77 -19.25
C SER A 242 7.53 3.52 -20.25
N ARG A 243 6.29 3.65 -19.76
CA ARG A 243 5.15 4.09 -20.58
C ARG A 243 4.59 5.45 -20.13
N GLU A 244 4.88 5.89 -18.91
CA GLU A 244 4.52 7.22 -18.41
C GLU A 244 5.75 8.14 -18.45
N ALA A 245 5.80 9.07 -19.41
CA ALA A 245 6.87 10.05 -19.55
C ALA A 245 6.60 11.31 -18.72
N LEU A 246 6.49 11.18 -17.38
CA LEU A 246 6.46 12.36 -16.51
C LEU A 246 7.88 12.87 -16.25
N PRO A 247 8.14 14.19 -16.32
CA PRO A 247 9.41 14.78 -15.90
C PRO A 247 9.73 14.44 -14.44
N LEU A 248 11.02 14.30 -14.11
CA LEU A 248 11.48 13.93 -12.76
C LEU A 248 10.88 14.82 -11.65
N VAL A 249 10.72 16.12 -11.91
CA VAL A 249 10.13 17.08 -10.96
C VAL A 249 8.68 16.72 -10.65
N GLU A 250 7.91 16.32 -11.65
CA GLU A 250 6.52 15.88 -11.48
C GLU A 250 6.45 14.53 -10.76
N GLN A 251 7.34 13.59 -11.10
CA GLN A 251 7.45 12.32 -10.38
C GLN A 251 7.71 12.53 -8.88
N VAL A 252 8.68 13.38 -8.54
CA VAL A 252 9.00 13.74 -7.15
C VAL A 252 7.81 14.46 -6.49
N GLY A 253 7.10 15.31 -7.23
CA GLY A 253 5.89 15.98 -6.76
C GLY A 253 4.78 15.00 -6.40
N VAL A 254 4.48 14.03 -7.26
CA VAL A 254 3.46 12.98 -7.02
C VAL A 254 3.87 12.08 -5.86
N ILE A 255 5.12 11.59 -5.84
CA ILE A 255 5.64 10.79 -4.73
C ILE A 255 5.50 11.56 -3.42
N GLY A 256 5.95 12.82 -3.39
CA GLY A 256 5.86 13.69 -2.23
C GLY A 256 4.40 13.85 -1.77
N ALA A 257 3.47 14.09 -2.69
CA ALA A 257 2.07 14.24 -2.35
C ALA A 257 1.47 12.97 -1.73
N TRP A 258 1.77 11.78 -2.28
CA TRP A 258 1.31 10.50 -1.73
C TRP A 258 1.86 10.23 -0.33
N LEU A 259 3.17 10.44 -0.13
CA LEU A 259 3.83 10.19 1.15
C LEU A 259 3.36 11.17 2.24
N LEU A 260 3.10 12.42 1.90
CA LEU A 260 2.76 13.47 2.86
C LEU A 260 1.26 13.58 3.13
N TYR A 261 0.42 13.48 2.10
CA TYR A 261 -1.01 13.79 2.17
C TYR A 261 -1.92 12.60 1.86
N GLY A 262 -1.40 11.53 1.24
CA GLY A 262 -2.13 10.31 0.89
C GLY A 262 -2.46 10.24 -0.61
N SER A 263 -3.03 9.12 -1.06
CA SER A 263 -3.28 8.85 -2.50
C SER A 263 -4.51 9.55 -3.07
N THR A 264 -5.38 10.09 -2.21
CA THR A 264 -6.63 10.77 -2.60
C THR A 264 -6.56 12.29 -2.50
N PHE A 265 -5.35 12.85 -2.46
CA PHE A 265 -5.16 14.29 -2.48
C PHE A 265 -5.64 14.86 -3.83
N SER A 266 -6.33 15.99 -3.82
CA SER A 266 -6.85 16.63 -5.03
C SER A 266 -6.28 18.03 -5.23
N ARG A 267 -6.50 18.92 -4.25
CA ARG A 267 -5.96 20.29 -4.23
C ARG A 267 -5.27 20.56 -2.91
N LEU A 268 -4.00 20.94 -2.99
CA LEU A 268 -3.20 21.30 -1.83
C LEU A 268 -2.97 22.81 -1.83
N ASN A 269 -3.25 23.45 -0.70
CA ASN A 269 -2.91 24.84 -0.49
C ASN A 269 -1.37 24.99 -0.44
N GLN A 270 -0.81 25.91 -1.21
CA GLN A 270 0.65 26.16 -1.24
C GLN A 270 1.21 26.47 0.16
N ALA A 271 0.48 27.22 0.99
CA ALA A 271 0.88 27.49 2.36
C ALA A 271 0.96 26.20 3.20
N LEU A 272 0.04 25.26 3.01
CA LEU A 272 0.09 23.96 3.70
C LEU A 272 1.32 23.14 3.27
N ILE A 273 1.64 23.14 1.98
CA ILE A 273 2.84 22.49 1.44
C ILE A 273 4.09 23.08 2.09
N ILE A 274 4.24 24.41 2.04
CA ILE A 274 5.38 25.12 2.62
C ILE A 274 5.50 24.80 4.11
N LEU A 275 4.41 24.89 4.88
CA LEU A 275 4.43 24.60 6.32
C LEU A 275 4.79 23.14 6.63
N THR A 276 4.35 22.19 5.81
CA THR A 276 4.70 20.77 5.97
C THR A 276 6.18 20.54 5.69
N LEU A 277 6.71 21.11 4.60
CA LEU A 277 8.12 21.01 4.27
C LEU A 277 9.01 21.71 5.30
N LEU A 278 8.60 22.88 5.82
CA LEU A 278 9.29 23.56 6.91
C LEU A 278 9.27 22.73 8.20
N SER A 279 8.15 22.07 8.51
CA SER A 279 8.06 21.13 9.64
C SER A 279 9.03 19.96 9.45
N MET A 280 9.11 19.36 8.27
CA MET A 280 10.08 18.31 7.97
C MET A 280 11.52 18.81 8.10
N ALA A 281 11.83 20.00 7.59
CA ALA A 281 13.15 20.61 7.67
C ALA A 281 13.54 20.88 9.14
N LEU A 282 12.62 21.43 9.94
CA LEU A 282 12.81 21.59 11.39
C LEU A 282 13.03 20.24 12.08
N GLY A 283 12.22 19.25 11.72
CA GLY A 283 12.32 17.86 12.17
C GLY A 283 13.63 17.18 11.74
N ALA A 284 14.28 17.60 10.67
CA ALA A 284 15.57 17.07 10.25
C ALA A 284 16.75 17.78 10.95
N THR A 285 16.66 19.10 11.13
CA THR A 285 17.83 19.95 11.38
C THR A 285 18.04 20.33 12.85
N VAL A 286 16.97 20.50 13.64
CA VAL A 286 17.11 20.92 15.04
C VAL A 286 17.69 19.78 15.87
N GLY A 287 18.72 20.06 16.67
CA GLY A 287 19.39 19.08 17.52
C GLY A 287 18.57 18.69 18.75
N ASP A 288 18.99 17.63 19.44
CA ASP A 288 18.29 17.14 20.64
C ASP A 288 18.61 17.95 21.92
N TRP A 289 19.24 19.13 21.76
CA TRP A 289 19.71 19.97 22.88
C TRP A 289 18.57 20.50 23.76
N LEU A 290 17.35 20.61 23.23
CA LEU A 290 16.18 21.12 23.95
C LEU A 290 15.83 20.28 25.21
N ARG A 291 16.34 19.04 25.32
CA ARG A 291 16.06 18.15 26.45
C ARG A 291 17.28 17.43 27.01
N ARG A 292 18.48 17.80 26.56
CA ARG A 292 19.72 17.18 27.01
C ARG A 292 20.70 18.22 27.53
N PRO A 293 21.38 17.96 28.66
CA PRO A 293 22.47 18.83 29.08
C PRO A 293 23.51 18.92 27.97
N ALA A 294 24.10 20.11 27.79
CA ALA A 294 25.07 20.41 26.73
C ALA A 294 26.28 19.44 26.68
N THR A 295 26.51 18.71 27.78
CA THR A 295 27.58 17.72 27.95
C THR A 295 27.27 16.34 27.37
N ALA A 296 26.04 16.06 26.95
CA ALA A 296 25.66 14.77 26.38
C ALA A 296 26.11 14.63 24.92
N ALA A 297 26.71 13.49 24.55
CA ALA A 297 27.13 13.24 23.17
C ALA A 297 25.96 13.39 22.17
N PRO A 298 26.17 14.08 21.03
CA PRO A 298 25.12 14.33 20.06
C PRO A 298 24.62 13.04 19.42
N LEU A 299 23.30 12.83 19.46
CA LEU A 299 22.60 11.67 18.87
C LEU A 299 22.14 11.96 17.43
N TRP A 300 23.00 12.60 16.63
CA TRP A 300 22.70 13.01 15.25
C TRP A 300 22.15 11.84 14.40
N TRP A 301 22.62 10.61 14.65
CA TRP A 301 22.18 9.41 13.94
C TRP A 301 20.68 9.17 14.08
N ARG A 302 20.05 9.56 15.18
CA ARG A 302 18.60 9.40 15.38
C ARG A 302 17.80 10.26 14.41
N ARG A 303 18.31 11.45 14.09
CA ARG A 303 17.76 12.33 13.04
C ARG A 303 18.06 11.80 11.65
N ALA A 304 19.24 11.20 11.47
CA ALA A 304 19.59 10.57 10.20
C ALA A 304 18.63 9.42 9.84
N VAL A 305 18.10 8.66 10.81
CA VAL A 305 17.18 7.52 10.57
C VAL A 305 16.05 7.85 9.58
N PRO A 306 15.09 8.75 9.89
CA PRO A 306 14.00 9.04 8.96
C PRO A 306 14.48 9.77 7.70
N ILE A 307 15.58 10.52 7.75
CA ILE A 307 16.12 11.22 6.57
C ILE A 307 16.65 10.22 5.55
N ALA A 308 17.58 9.34 5.95
CA ALA A 308 18.13 8.36 5.02
C ALA A 308 17.08 7.33 4.62
N TRP A 309 16.14 6.99 5.50
CA TRP A 309 15.06 6.08 5.13
C TRP A 309 14.21 6.65 3.99
N LEU A 310 13.82 7.92 4.09
CA LEU A 310 13.07 8.60 3.05
C LEU A 310 13.92 8.81 1.78
N LEU A 311 15.09 9.43 1.91
CA LEU A 311 15.90 9.83 0.76
C LEU A 311 16.52 8.65 0.01
N ILE A 312 17.04 7.65 0.72
CA ILE A 312 17.61 6.45 0.07
C ILE A 312 16.49 5.59 -0.52
N GLY A 313 15.36 5.46 0.18
CA GLY A 313 14.21 4.70 -0.33
C GLY A 313 13.63 5.28 -1.62
N VAL A 314 13.32 6.58 -1.62
CA VAL A 314 12.81 7.29 -2.80
C VAL A 314 13.88 7.43 -3.88
N GLY A 315 15.11 7.77 -3.51
CA GLY A 315 16.22 7.91 -4.44
C GLY A 315 16.55 6.61 -5.16
N ALA A 316 16.58 5.47 -4.46
CA ALA A 316 16.78 4.17 -5.08
C ALA A 316 15.59 3.78 -5.96
N PHE A 317 14.35 4.07 -5.55
CA PHE A 317 13.17 3.81 -6.39
C PHE A 317 13.25 4.55 -7.74
N LEU A 318 13.66 5.81 -7.73
CA LEU A 318 13.86 6.61 -8.95
C LEU A 318 15.10 6.15 -9.73
N ALA A 319 16.20 5.82 -9.06
CA ALA A 319 17.43 5.37 -9.71
C ALA A 319 17.28 4.02 -10.42
N PHE A 320 16.38 3.16 -9.95
CA PHE A 320 16.02 1.89 -10.61
C PHE A 320 14.89 2.03 -11.63
N ASP A 321 14.49 3.25 -11.99
CA ASP A 321 13.43 3.53 -12.96
C ASP A 321 12.13 2.76 -12.63
N LEU A 322 11.71 2.80 -11.36
CA LEU A 322 10.51 2.09 -10.89
C LEU A 322 9.25 2.96 -10.96
N TYR A 323 9.36 4.21 -11.41
CA TYR A 323 8.24 5.15 -11.42
C TYR A 323 7.15 4.72 -12.40
N ARG A 324 6.01 4.35 -11.83
CA ARG A 324 4.68 4.32 -12.43
C ARG A 324 3.71 4.62 -11.32
N THR A 325 2.59 5.26 -11.64
CA THR A 325 1.57 5.59 -10.62
C THR A 325 1.15 4.35 -9.81
N GLU A 326 1.04 3.18 -10.44
CA GLU A 326 0.69 1.90 -9.81
C GLU A 326 1.81 1.35 -8.91
N ASN A 327 3.07 1.68 -9.18
CA ASN A 327 4.24 1.22 -8.41
C ASN A 327 4.50 2.05 -7.16
N LEU A 328 3.82 3.19 -6.97
CA LEU A 328 3.99 4.04 -5.80
C LEU A 328 3.75 3.28 -4.49
N LYS A 329 2.92 2.23 -4.50
CA LYS A 329 2.71 1.28 -3.39
C LYS A 329 3.99 0.64 -2.85
N PHE A 330 5.07 0.57 -3.63
CA PHE A 330 6.37 0.07 -3.16
C PHE A 330 7.03 1.01 -2.15
N LEU A 331 6.67 2.30 -2.18
CA LEU A 331 7.15 3.33 -1.27
C LEU A 331 6.33 3.46 0.02
N LEU A 332 5.35 2.58 0.25
CA LEU A 332 4.54 2.58 1.47
C LEU A 332 5.38 2.61 2.77
N PRO A 333 6.52 1.90 2.89
CA PRO A 333 7.41 2.05 4.04
C PRO A 333 7.92 3.48 4.27
N MET A 334 8.18 4.24 3.20
CA MET A 334 8.79 5.58 3.27
C MET A 334 7.79 6.63 3.78
N GLN A 335 6.49 6.32 3.74
CA GLN A 335 5.44 7.14 4.35
C GLN A 335 5.68 7.30 5.86
N ILE A 336 6.17 6.25 6.54
CA ILE A 336 6.50 6.28 7.97
C ILE A 336 7.67 7.23 8.24
N ALA A 337 8.69 7.21 7.37
CA ALA A 337 9.83 8.11 7.47
C ALA A 337 9.42 9.58 7.29
N ALA A 338 8.55 9.87 6.32
CA ALA A 338 7.97 11.20 6.13
C ALA A 338 7.15 11.65 7.34
N ALA A 339 6.28 10.77 7.88
CA ALA A 339 5.48 11.04 9.06
C ALA A 339 6.34 11.31 10.31
N LEU A 340 7.49 10.62 10.46
CA LEU A 340 8.44 10.87 11.55
C LEU A 340 9.04 12.29 11.48
N LEU A 341 9.39 12.76 10.28
CA LEU A 341 9.95 14.11 10.09
C LEU A 341 8.89 15.18 10.39
N ILE A 342 7.69 15.05 9.82
CA ILE A 342 6.57 15.98 10.07
C ILE A 342 6.20 15.96 11.56
N GLY A 343 6.07 14.77 12.15
CA GLY A 343 5.72 14.60 13.56
C GLY A 343 6.75 15.20 14.50
N ARG A 344 8.04 15.10 14.16
CA ARG A 344 9.11 15.75 14.95
C ARG A 344 9.06 17.27 14.82
N GLY A 345 8.88 17.81 13.61
CA GLY A 345 8.75 19.25 13.39
C GLY A 345 7.56 19.87 14.15
N LEU A 346 6.39 19.26 14.04
CA LEU A 346 5.18 19.66 14.79
C LEU A 346 5.42 19.64 16.30
N TRP A 347 6.06 18.59 16.80
CA TRP A 347 6.39 18.48 18.22
C TRP A 347 7.36 19.58 18.66
N LEU A 348 8.38 19.89 17.86
CA LEU A 348 9.34 20.95 18.17
C LEU A 348 8.67 22.33 18.19
N LEU A 349 7.84 22.65 17.21
CA LEU A 349 7.05 23.89 17.18
C LEU A 349 6.16 24.00 18.43
N TRP A 350 5.55 22.89 18.85
CA TRP A 350 4.73 22.85 20.05
C TRP A 350 5.52 23.12 21.34
N GLU A 351 6.71 22.54 21.44
CA GLU A 351 7.57 22.67 22.63
C GLU A 351 8.29 24.01 22.71
N LEU A 352 8.62 24.62 21.56
CA LEU A 352 9.28 25.93 21.49
C LEU A 352 8.34 27.09 21.81
N GLY A 353 7.04 26.97 21.51
CA GLY A 353 6.07 28.03 21.78
C GLY A 353 5.54 28.01 23.21
N THR A 354 5.12 29.16 23.72
CA THR A 354 4.42 29.29 25.01
C THR A 354 2.89 29.29 24.80
N ALA A 355 2.12 28.95 25.85
CA ALA A 355 0.66 29.12 25.83
C ALA A 355 0.24 30.58 26.10
N ASN A 356 1.20 31.47 26.37
CA ASN A 356 0.93 32.83 26.80
C ASN A 356 0.76 33.73 25.58
N LEU A 357 -0.48 34.10 25.27
CA LEU A 357 -0.79 34.96 24.11
C LEU A 357 -0.39 36.42 24.29
N VAL A 358 0.13 36.81 25.46
CA VAL A 358 0.59 38.18 25.74
C VAL A 358 1.82 38.55 24.88
N SER A 359 2.66 37.57 24.54
CA SER A 359 3.82 37.75 23.64
C SER A 359 3.59 36.95 22.35
N LEU A 360 3.12 37.63 21.30
CA LEU A 360 2.88 36.99 19.98
C LEU A 360 4.10 36.23 19.44
N PRO A 361 5.35 36.73 19.53
CA PRO A 361 6.53 35.99 19.09
C PRO A 361 6.72 34.66 19.84
N GLU A 362 6.44 34.62 21.14
CA GLU A 362 6.56 33.41 21.95
C GLU A 362 5.44 32.41 21.69
N ALA A 363 4.24 32.87 21.36
CA ALA A 363 3.10 32.00 21.03
C ALA A 363 3.14 31.47 19.59
N MET A 364 3.85 32.17 18.69
CA MET A 364 3.85 31.91 17.24
C MET A 364 4.17 30.45 16.88
N PRO A 365 5.18 29.76 17.45
CA PRO A 365 5.48 28.37 17.09
C PRO A 365 4.30 27.43 17.37
N ARG A 366 3.57 27.61 18.48
CA ARG A 366 2.38 26.80 18.79
C ARG A 366 1.22 27.11 17.85
N LEU A 367 1.02 28.37 17.49
CA LEU A 367 0.00 28.76 16.51
C LEU A 367 0.29 28.12 15.15
N ILE A 368 1.54 28.14 14.69
CA ILE A 368 1.96 27.46 13.45
C ILE A 368 1.72 25.94 13.56
N ALA A 369 2.07 25.32 14.69
CA ALA A 369 1.82 23.89 14.90
C ALA A 369 0.32 23.56 14.85
N LEU A 370 -0.54 24.39 15.44
CA LEU A 370 -1.99 24.22 15.42
C LEU A 370 -2.57 24.40 14.02
N LEU A 371 -2.15 25.43 13.30
CA LEU A 371 -2.59 25.70 11.92
C LEU A 371 -2.16 24.58 10.97
N LEU A 372 -0.91 24.12 11.07
CA LEU A 372 -0.42 22.98 10.29
C LEU A 372 -1.16 21.69 10.66
N GLY A 373 -1.34 21.43 11.96
CA GLY A 373 -2.09 20.26 12.43
C GLY A 373 -3.54 20.25 11.93
N TYR A 374 -4.22 21.40 11.97
CA TYR A 374 -5.56 21.57 11.41
C TYR A 374 -5.58 21.36 9.90
N GLY A 375 -4.64 21.94 9.16
CA GLY A 375 -4.56 21.79 7.70
C GLY A 375 -4.32 20.34 7.26
N LEU A 376 -3.43 19.62 7.96
CA LEU A 376 -3.19 18.19 7.73
C LEU A 376 -4.41 17.34 8.07
N LEU A 377 -5.09 17.62 9.19
CA LEU A 377 -6.31 16.92 9.58
C LEU A 377 -7.45 17.17 8.58
N SER A 378 -7.62 18.41 8.13
CA SER A 378 -8.63 18.77 7.13
C SER A 378 -8.37 18.08 5.79
N THR A 379 -7.11 18.06 5.34
CA THR A 379 -6.70 17.35 4.12
C THR A 379 -6.95 15.85 4.24
N ALA A 380 -6.57 15.24 5.37
CA ALA A 380 -6.82 13.82 5.61
C ALA A 380 -8.33 13.51 5.67
N SER A 381 -9.13 14.34 6.32
CA SER A 381 -10.59 14.18 6.37
C SER A 381 -11.19 14.21 4.97
N GLN A 382 -10.83 15.20 4.15
CA GLN A 382 -11.28 15.29 2.76
C GLN A 382 -10.84 14.08 1.94
N GLY A 383 -9.57 13.67 2.09
CA GLY A 383 -9.03 12.50 1.40
C GLY A 383 -9.75 11.21 1.79
N ILE A 384 -10.05 11.01 3.08
CA ILE A 384 -10.80 9.83 3.57
C ILE A 384 -12.24 9.87 3.04
N THR A 385 -12.89 11.04 3.03
CA THR A 385 -14.23 11.18 2.45
C THR A 385 -14.22 10.85 0.95
N ALA A 386 -13.23 11.36 0.19
CA ALA A 386 -13.08 11.03 -1.22
C ALA A 386 -12.85 9.53 -1.42
N LEU A 387 -11.98 8.91 -0.61
CA LEU A 387 -11.66 7.49 -0.72
C LEU A 387 -12.90 6.57 -0.67
N TYR A 388 -13.93 6.94 0.10
CA TYR A 388 -15.14 6.13 0.25
C TYR A 388 -16.33 6.57 -0.60
N ASN A 389 -16.35 7.81 -1.11
CA ASN A 389 -17.52 8.38 -1.79
C ASN A 389 -17.26 8.78 -3.25
N ASP A 390 -16.01 8.93 -3.68
CA ASP A 390 -15.67 9.25 -5.05
C ASP A 390 -15.46 7.96 -5.86
N SER A 391 -16.21 7.83 -6.96
CA SER A 391 -16.17 6.65 -7.83
C SER A 391 -14.81 6.45 -8.50
N ALA A 392 -13.96 7.50 -8.57
CA ALA A 392 -12.61 7.39 -9.10
C ALA A 392 -11.70 6.46 -8.25
N TYR A 393 -12.03 6.25 -6.97
CA TYR A 393 -11.29 5.34 -6.07
C TYR A 393 -12.04 4.03 -5.79
N ALA A 394 -13.23 3.85 -6.37
CA ALA A 394 -14.00 2.63 -6.21
C ALA A 394 -13.36 1.48 -7.00
N ARG A 395 -13.30 0.30 -6.37
CA ARG A 395 -12.86 -0.92 -7.05
C ARG A 395 -13.91 -1.42 -8.04
N SER A 396 -13.45 -2.18 -9.04
CA SER A 396 -14.27 -2.92 -10.00
C SER A 396 -15.39 -3.71 -9.33
N ASP A 397 -16.64 -3.56 -9.80
CA ASP A 397 -17.80 -4.21 -9.18
C ASP A 397 -18.14 -5.59 -9.79
N TYR A 398 -17.24 -6.56 -9.59
CA TYR A 398 -17.46 -7.94 -10.05
C TYR A 398 -18.67 -8.62 -9.39
N ARG A 399 -19.02 -8.27 -8.14
CA ARG A 399 -20.20 -8.79 -7.44
C ARG A 399 -21.48 -8.36 -8.15
N GLY A 400 -21.63 -7.07 -8.43
CA GLY A 400 -22.77 -6.52 -9.17
C GLY A 400 -22.85 -7.06 -10.60
N LEU A 401 -21.70 -7.14 -11.28
CA LEU A 401 -21.59 -7.66 -12.63
C LEU A 401 -22.03 -9.14 -12.71
N ALA A 402 -21.52 -9.99 -11.83
CA ALA A 402 -21.89 -11.41 -11.78
C ALA A 402 -23.38 -11.62 -11.46
N ALA A 403 -23.93 -10.84 -10.53
CA ALA A 403 -25.35 -10.88 -10.19
C ALA A 403 -26.24 -10.41 -11.35
N TYR A 404 -25.79 -9.43 -12.14
CA TYR A 404 -26.48 -8.98 -13.34
C TYR A 404 -26.52 -10.09 -14.41
N ILE A 405 -25.39 -10.73 -14.70
CA ILE A 405 -25.33 -11.83 -15.67
C ILE A 405 -26.19 -13.00 -15.20
N ALA A 406 -26.09 -13.40 -13.93
CA ALA A 406 -26.86 -14.53 -13.39
C ALA A 406 -28.38 -14.35 -13.53
N ARG A 407 -28.89 -13.12 -13.38
CA ARG A 407 -30.32 -12.82 -13.55
C ARG A 407 -30.80 -12.83 -15.00
N GLN A 408 -29.90 -12.61 -15.95
CA GLN A 408 -30.24 -12.49 -17.38
C GLN A 408 -29.86 -13.72 -18.20
N ALA A 409 -29.03 -14.60 -17.65
CA ALA A 409 -28.54 -15.79 -18.29
C ALA A 409 -29.70 -16.68 -18.78
N ARG A 410 -29.55 -17.19 -20.00
CA ARG A 410 -30.44 -18.17 -20.63
C ARG A 410 -29.60 -19.34 -21.12
N GLN A 411 -30.25 -20.48 -21.32
CA GLN A 411 -29.62 -21.64 -21.92
C GLN A 411 -29.08 -21.29 -23.33
N GLY A 412 -27.82 -21.62 -23.59
CA GLY A 412 -27.14 -21.34 -24.85
C GLY A 412 -26.38 -20.01 -24.89
N ASP A 413 -26.41 -19.22 -23.81
CA ASP A 413 -25.51 -18.07 -23.67
C ASP A 413 -24.08 -18.50 -23.29
N ALA A 414 -23.13 -17.58 -23.41
CA ALA A 414 -21.78 -17.71 -22.87
C ALA A 414 -21.29 -16.40 -22.24
N VAL A 415 -20.27 -16.49 -21.39
CA VAL A 415 -19.52 -15.34 -20.88
C VAL A 415 -18.12 -15.34 -21.49
N LEU A 416 -17.74 -14.22 -22.07
CA LEU A 416 -16.43 -13.98 -22.65
C LEU A 416 -15.72 -12.91 -21.80
N LEU A 417 -14.54 -13.22 -21.27
CA LEU A 417 -13.72 -12.35 -20.46
C LEU A 417 -12.54 -11.86 -21.31
N ASN A 418 -12.56 -10.58 -21.73
CA ASN A 418 -11.44 -9.96 -22.43
C ASN A 418 -10.38 -9.55 -21.39
N ALA A 419 -9.27 -10.30 -21.33
CA ALA A 419 -8.33 -10.50 -20.23
C ALA A 419 -8.65 -11.77 -19.39
N PRO A 420 -7.97 -12.90 -19.62
CA PRO A 420 -8.32 -14.17 -18.98
C PRO A 420 -8.05 -14.19 -17.48
N ASN A 421 -7.17 -13.32 -16.96
CA ASN A 421 -6.88 -13.20 -15.52
C ASN A 421 -8.04 -12.60 -14.70
N GLN A 422 -9.12 -12.18 -15.37
CA GLN A 422 -10.38 -11.85 -14.71
C GLN A 422 -11.15 -13.09 -14.25
N ILE A 423 -10.85 -14.28 -14.78
CA ILE A 423 -11.61 -15.48 -14.46
C ILE A 423 -11.52 -15.82 -12.97
N GLU A 424 -10.37 -15.55 -12.36
CA GLU A 424 -10.11 -15.77 -10.93
C GLU A 424 -11.06 -14.95 -10.05
N VAL A 425 -11.24 -13.66 -10.36
CA VAL A 425 -12.14 -12.79 -9.59
C VAL A 425 -13.61 -13.00 -9.98
N PHE A 426 -13.89 -13.24 -11.26
CA PHE A 426 -15.26 -13.41 -11.74
C PHE A 426 -15.91 -14.67 -11.16
N THR A 427 -15.20 -15.81 -11.16
CA THR A 427 -15.72 -17.09 -10.65
C THR A 427 -15.87 -17.13 -9.12
N TYR A 428 -15.27 -16.18 -8.41
CA TYR A 428 -15.56 -15.98 -7.00
C TYR A 428 -17.02 -15.57 -6.78
N TYR A 429 -17.54 -14.66 -7.62
CA TYR A 429 -18.91 -14.14 -7.54
C TYR A 429 -19.92 -14.91 -8.38
N TYR A 430 -19.55 -15.29 -9.60
CA TYR A 430 -20.45 -15.98 -10.52
C TYR A 430 -20.49 -17.48 -10.24
N LYS A 431 -21.66 -17.98 -9.85
CA LYS A 431 -21.93 -19.41 -9.56
C LYS A 431 -22.93 -20.05 -10.54
N GLY A 432 -23.17 -19.41 -11.69
CA GLY A 432 -24.05 -19.95 -12.72
C GLY A 432 -23.33 -20.94 -13.64
N ASP A 433 -24.10 -21.60 -14.51
CA ASP A 433 -23.64 -22.69 -15.35
C ASP A 433 -23.24 -22.27 -16.78
N LEU A 434 -23.18 -20.96 -17.07
CA LEU A 434 -22.77 -20.50 -18.38
C LEU A 434 -21.30 -20.88 -18.67
N PRO A 435 -20.99 -21.33 -19.89
CA PRO A 435 -19.61 -21.50 -20.32
C PRO A 435 -18.83 -20.19 -20.23
N LEU A 436 -17.62 -20.27 -19.66
CA LEU A 436 -16.73 -19.13 -19.45
C LEU A 436 -15.51 -19.24 -20.36
N TYR A 437 -15.24 -18.19 -21.12
CA TYR A 437 -14.11 -18.12 -22.04
C TYR A 437 -13.21 -16.94 -21.71
N GLY A 438 -11.96 -17.21 -21.29
CA GLY A 438 -10.94 -16.17 -21.12
C GLY A 438 -10.12 -15.99 -22.39
N VAL A 439 -10.17 -14.80 -22.99
CA VAL A 439 -9.45 -14.46 -24.23
C VAL A 439 -8.76 -13.10 -24.09
N PRO A 440 -7.63 -12.84 -24.76
CA PRO A 440 -6.75 -13.78 -25.48
C PRO A 440 -6.06 -14.79 -24.55
N GLU A 441 -5.79 -16.00 -25.04
CA GLU A 441 -4.97 -16.96 -24.29
C GLU A 441 -3.48 -16.56 -24.26
N GLY A 442 -2.85 -16.61 -23.08
CA GLY A 442 -1.42 -16.31 -22.90
C GLY A 442 -1.10 -14.82 -22.70
N LEU A 443 0.18 -14.49 -22.53
CA LEU A 443 0.70 -13.11 -22.43
C LEU A 443 1.10 -12.62 -23.83
N GLY A 444 0.56 -11.48 -24.29
CA GLY A 444 0.86 -10.91 -25.61
C GLY A 444 0.15 -11.59 -26.79
N GLY A 445 -1.09 -12.05 -26.58
CA GLY A 445 -1.96 -12.83 -27.47
C GLY A 445 -1.64 -12.82 -28.97
N ASP A 446 -1.70 -13.99 -29.60
CA ASP A 446 -1.74 -14.11 -31.06
C ASP A 446 -3.11 -13.63 -31.56
N ASP A 447 -3.16 -12.46 -32.20
CA ASP A 447 -4.38 -11.87 -32.74
C ASP A 447 -5.14 -12.79 -33.67
N ALA A 448 -4.44 -13.51 -34.56
CA ALA A 448 -5.10 -14.41 -35.49
C ALA A 448 -5.71 -15.62 -34.76
N ARG A 449 -5.04 -16.10 -33.71
CA ARG A 449 -5.60 -17.13 -32.83
C ARG A 449 -6.78 -16.61 -32.01
N THR A 450 -6.66 -15.39 -31.48
CA THR A 450 -7.71 -14.72 -30.71
C THR A 450 -8.96 -14.56 -31.56
N GLN A 451 -8.80 -14.07 -32.79
CA GLN A 451 -9.89 -13.95 -33.75
C GLN A 451 -10.58 -15.29 -34.00
N ARG A 452 -9.82 -16.34 -34.35
CA ARG A 452 -10.39 -17.70 -34.55
C ARG A 452 -11.13 -18.22 -33.32
N GLN A 453 -10.63 -17.93 -32.12
CA GLN A 453 -11.25 -18.36 -30.88
C GLN A 453 -12.58 -17.63 -30.63
N VAL A 454 -12.62 -16.31 -30.81
CA VAL A 454 -13.85 -15.52 -30.68
C VAL A 454 -14.88 -15.96 -31.72
N GLU A 455 -14.47 -16.17 -32.97
CA GLU A 455 -15.35 -16.69 -34.03
C GLU A 455 -15.94 -18.07 -33.68
N ALA A 456 -15.13 -18.97 -33.11
CA ALA A 456 -15.59 -20.29 -32.67
C ALA A 456 -16.60 -20.19 -31.51
N ILE A 457 -16.38 -19.28 -30.55
CA ILE A 457 -17.32 -19.02 -29.45
C ILE A 457 -18.65 -18.50 -30.02
N LEU A 458 -18.60 -17.55 -30.96
CA LEU A 458 -19.82 -17.01 -31.58
C LEU A 458 -20.57 -18.07 -32.38
N ALA A 459 -19.87 -18.99 -33.07
CA ALA A 459 -20.52 -20.09 -33.78
C ALA A 459 -21.27 -21.07 -32.86
N ALA A 460 -20.84 -21.21 -31.60
CA ALA A 460 -21.43 -22.13 -30.62
C ALA A 460 -22.57 -21.52 -29.79
N HIS A 461 -22.69 -20.20 -29.74
CA HIS A 461 -23.58 -19.49 -28.82
C HIS A 461 -24.51 -18.52 -29.54
N ARG A 462 -25.74 -18.38 -29.03
CA ARG A 462 -26.71 -17.43 -29.60
C ARG A 462 -26.53 -16.00 -29.08
N ARG A 463 -25.98 -15.88 -27.89
CA ARG A 463 -25.76 -14.63 -27.18
C ARG A 463 -24.54 -14.74 -26.28
N VAL A 464 -23.76 -13.67 -26.21
CA VAL A 464 -22.53 -13.62 -25.44
C VAL A 464 -22.53 -12.40 -24.54
N PHE A 465 -22.18 -12.59 -23.27
CA PHE A 465 -21.85 -11.52 -22.34
C PHE A 465 -20.34 -11.29 -22.39
N ALA A 466 -19.90 -10.21 -23.01
CA ALA A 466 -18.50 -9.84 -23.13
C ALA A 466 -18.11 -8.84 -22.02
N ILE A 467 -17.11 -9.20 -21.23
CA ILE A 467 -16.60 -8.42 -20.10
C ILE A 467 -15.24 -7.84 -20.50
N PHE A 468 -15.13 -6.52 -20.52
CA PHE A 468 -13.96 -5.79 -20.95
C PHE A 468 -13.30 -5.07 -19.77
N TRP A 469 -12.03 -5.39 -19.52
CA TRP A 469 -11.18 -4.73 -18.52
C TRP A 469 -9.70 -5.02 -18.83
N GLY A 470 -8.80 -4.05 -18.65
CA GLY A 470 -7.36 -4.25 -18.86
C GLY A 470 -6.94 -4.49 -20.33
N GLU A 471 -7.79 -4.09 -21.29
CA GLU A 471 -7.61 -4.37 -22.73
C GLU A 471 -6.28 -3.84 -23.26
N ALA A 472 -5.83 -2.66 -22.82
CA ALA A 472 -4.57 -2.07 -23.24
C ALA A 472 -3.34 -2.96 -22.93
N GLU A 473 -3.44 -3.85 -21.95
CA GLU A 473 -2.38 -4.79 -21.59
C GLU A 473 -2.57 -6.16 -22.24
N ARG A 474 -3.81 -6.63 -22.37
CA ARG A 474 -4.12 -8.02 -22.75
C ARG A 474 -4.59 -8.18 -24.20
N ASP A 475 -5.27 -7.19 -24.75
CA ASP A 475 -5.78 -7.11 -26.13
C ASP A 475 -5.58 -5.68 -26.71
N PRO A 476 -4.32 -5.23 -26.88
CA PRO A 476 -4.02 -3.83 -27.22
C PRO A 476 -4.55 -3.41 -28.59
N ARG A 477 -4.76 -4.37 -29.50
CA ARG A 477 -5.36 -4.15 -30.83
C ARG A 477 -6.88 -4.33 -30.85
N ARG A 478 -7.49 -4.66 -29.70
CA ARG A 478 -8.94 -4.83 -29.51
C ARG A 478 -9.56 -5.84 -30.46
N ILE A 479 -8.87 -6.94 -30.72
CA ILE A 479 -9.32 -8.00 -31.64
C ILE A 479 -10.64 -8.60 -31.16
N VAL A 480 -10.81 -8.80 -29.86
CA VAL A 480 -12.04 -9.37 -29.30
C VAL A 480 -13.24 -8.48 -29.63
N GLU A 481 -13.10 -7.17 -29.40
CA GLU A 481 -14.17 -6.20 -29.67
C GLU A 481 -14.43 -6.04 -31.17
N GLN A 482 -13.40 -6.04 -32.01
CA GLN A 482 -13.54 -5.97 -33.47
C GLN A 482 -14.36 -7.15 -34.01
N VAL A 483 -14.01 -8.38 -33.64
CA VAL A 483 -14.71 -9.58 -34.10
C VAL A 483 -16.16 -9.62 -33.61
N LEU A 484 -16.40 -9.19 -32.35
CA LEU A 484 -17.76 -9.08 -31.81
C LEU A 484 -18.59 -8.05 -32.61
N GLY A 485 -18.01 -6.90 -32.95
CA GLY A 485 -18.68 -5.87 -33.75
C GLY A 485 -18.97 -6.28 -35.19
N GLU A 486 -18.15 -7.16 -35.78
CA GLU A 486 -18.35 -7.66 -37.15
C GLU A 486 -19.35 -8.82 -37.24
N ARG A 487 -19.45 -9.65 -36.19
CA ARG A 487 -20.15 -10.95 -36.24
C ARG A 487 -21.35 -11.04 -35.28
N ALA A 488 -21.57 -10.02 -34.47
CA ALA A 488 -22.68 -9.96 -33.52
C ALA A 488 -23.29 -8.55 -33.46
N PHE A 489 -24.51 -8.45 -32.94
CA PHE A 489 -25.20 -7.19 -32.70
C PHE A 489 -25.18 -6.85 -31.22
N GLU A 490 -24.67 -5.67 -30.87
CA GLU A 490 -24.71 -5.16 -29.50
C GLU A 490 -26.16 -4.89 -29.06
N ILE A 491 -26.61 -5.58 -28.01
CA ILE A 491 -27.94 -5.40 -27.44
C ILE A 491 -27.93 -4.27 -26.41
N ASP A 492 -26.97 -4.29 -25.49
CA ASP A 492 -26.76 -3.25 -24.48
C ASP A 492 -25.32 -3.26 -23.95
N THR A 493 -24.94 -2.11 -23.39
CA THR A 493 -23.69 -1.89 -22.66
C THR A 493 -24.02 -1.36 -21.26
N THR A 494 -23.34 -1.87 -20.24
CA THR A 494 -23.47 -1.45 -18.84
C THR A 494 -22.11 -1.42 -18.15
N TRP A 495 -21.87 -0.44 -17.29
CA TRP A 495 -20.63 -0.30 -16.52
C TRP A 495 -20.82 -0.74 -15.07
N PHE A 496 -19.85 -1.48 -14.55
CA PHE A 496 -19.78 -1.95 -13.16
C PHE A 496 -18.46 -1.49 -12.55
N GLY A 497 -18.43 -0.24 -12.09
CA GLY A 497 -17.18 0.46 -11.79
C GLY A 497 -16.43 0.76 -13.08
N ASP A 498 -15.18 0.31 -13.17
CA ASP A 498 -14.32 0.42 -14.35
C ASP A 498 -14.42 -0.78 -15.31
N VAL A 499 -15.27 -1.77 -15.01
CA VAL A 499 -15.48 -2.95 -15.87
C VAL A 499 -16.68 -2.71 -16.78
N ARG A 500 -16.47 -2.86 -18.09
CA ARG A 500 -17.53 -2.73 -19.09
C ARG A 500 -18.11 -4.09 -19.45
N LEU A 501 -19.41 -4.25 -19.27
CA LEU A 501 -20.16 -5.42 -19.73
C LEU A 501 -20.94 -5.04 -20.99
N VAL A 502 -20.79 -5.82 -22.05
CA VAL A 502 -21.55 -5.69 -23.30
C VAL A 502 -22.23 -7.01 -23.61
N ARG A 503 -23.49 -6.96 -24.01
CA ARG A 503 -24.26 -8.15 -24.37
C ARG A 503 -24.49 -8.18 -25.87
N TYR A 504 -24.07 -9.26 -26.53
CA TYR A 504 -24.12 -9.41 -27.97
C TYR A 504 -25.09 -10.52 -28.38
N ALA A 505 -25.89 -10.30 -29.42
CA ALA A 505 -26.66 -11.33 -30.13
C ALA A 505 -25.91 -11.76 -31.39
N VAL A 506 -25.69 -13.06 -31.58
CA VAL A 506 -24.84 -13.54 -32.69
C VAL A 506 -25.61 -13.58 -34.02
N ILE A 507 -25.01 -13.00 -35.07
CA ILE A 507 -25.58 -12.94 -36.42
C ILE A 507 -25.39 -14.31 -37.07
N GLY A 508 -26.47 -15.09 -37.17
CA GLY A 508 -26.49 -16.44 -37.75
C GLY A 508 -27.20 -17.51 -36.89
N ALA A 509 -27.42 -17.22 -35.60
CA ALA A 509 -28.15 -18.12 -34.70
C ALA A 509 -29.68 -17.91 -34.69
N LEU A 510 -30.15 -16.86 -35.35
CA LEU A 510 -31.56 -16.61 -35.60
C LEU A 510 -31.99 -17.48 -36.77
N GLY A 511 -32.71 -18.58 -36.50
CA GLY A 511 -33.42 -19.33 -37.55
C GLY A 511 -34.36 -18.40 -38.34
N PRO A 512 -34.89 -18.85 -39.50
CA PRO A 512 -35.71 -18.01 -40.36
C PRO A 512 -36.84 -17.33 -39.57
N PRO A 513 -37.19 -16.06 -39.92
CA PRO A 513 -38.18 -15.30 -39.19
C PRO A 513 -39.48 -16.10 -39.07
N ARG A 514 -40.02 -16.20 -37.85
CA ARG A 514 -41.34 -16.83 -37.66
C ARG A 514 -42.36 -16.00 -38.45
N PRO A 515 -43.21 -16.62 -39.28
CA PRO A 515 -44.23 -15.89 -40.02
C PRO A 515 -45.10 -15.13 -39.04
N ILE A 516 -45.30 -13.84 -39.31
CA ILE A 516 -46.27 -13.02 -38.60
C ILE A 516 -47.63 -13.64 -38.90
N LYS A 517 -48.32 -14.14 -37.87
CA LYS A 517 -49.72 -14.57 -38.01
C LYS A 517 -50.52 -13.29 -38.30
N ALA A 518 -51.01 -13.20 -39.53
CA ALA A 518 -51.96 -12.18 -39.97
C ALA A 518 -53.28 -12.31 -39.22
#